data_AF-A0A645G821-F1
#
_entry.id   AF-A0A645G821-F1
#
_cell.length_a   1.000
_cell.length_b   1.000
_cell.length_c   1.000
_cell.angle_alpha   90.00
_cell.angle_beta   90.00
_cell.angle_gamma   90.00
#
_symmetry.space_group_name_H-M   'P 1'
#
loop_
_entity.id
_entity.type
_entity.pdbx_description
1 polymer ?
#
loop_
_entity_poly.entity_id
_entity_poly.type
_entity_poly.pdbx_seq_one_letter_code
_entity_poly.pdbx_strand_id
1 'polypeptide(L)' 'MAESCRGRGVATVLMKASLEYFKTNNASLVRLEVRPDNIPAVKVYKKLGFVEGGTTRDSQGDWLIMFKEME' A
#
# COMPACT_ATOMS: atom_id res chain seq x y z
N MET A 1 -19.19 5.56 12.05
CA MET A 1 -19.40 6.25 10.75
C MET A 1 -18.25 6.07 9.73
N ALA A 2 -17.11 5.44 10.07
CA ALA A 2 -16.01 5.20 9.13
C ALA A 2 -16.05 3.81 8.43
N GLU A 3 -17.09 3.02 8.66
CA GLU A 3 -17.19 1.63 8.19
C GLU A 3 -17.94 1.50 6.85
N SER A 4 -18.84 2.44 6.55
CA SER A 4 -19.73 2.41 5.38
C SER A 4 -19.05 2.83 4.06
N CYS A 5 -17.78 3.22 4.09
CA CYS A 5 -17.00 3.61 2.90
C CYS A 5 -15.92 2.57 2.53
N ARG A 6 -15.95 1.37 3.11
CA ARG A 6 -15.11 0.25 2.63
C ARG A 6 -15.76 -0.36 1.39
N GLY A 7 -14.97 -0.60 0.34
CA GLY A 7 -15.45 -1.22 -0.91
C GLY A 7 -15.76 -0.27 -2.07
N ARG A 8 -15.59 1.05 -1.91
CA ARG A 8 -15.75 2.04 -3.02
C ARG A 8 -14.49 2.33 -3.83
N GLY A 9 -13.39 1.60 -3.58
CA GLY A 9 -12.13 1.81 -4.29
C GLY A 9 -11.44 3.13 -3.97
N VAL A 10 -11.86 3.87 -2.93
CA VAL A 10 -11.25 5.15 -2.53
C VAL A 10 -9.77 4.99 -2.21
N ALA A 11 -9.40 3.92 -1.51
CA ALA A 11 -8.00 3.58 -1.26
C ALA A 11 -7.21 3.36 -2.56
N THR A 12 -7.83 2.72 -3.57
CA THR A 12 -7.22 2.51 -4.88
C THR A 12 -7.07 3.82 -5.65
N VAL A 13 -8.05 4.72 -5.61
CA VAL A 13 -7.99 6.03 -6.27
C VAL A 13 -6.90 6.90 -5.66
N LEU A 14 -6.86 6.98 -4.32
CA LEU A 14 -5.81 7.70 -3.61
C LEU A 14 -4.43 7.13 -3.94
N MET A 15 -4.27 5.81 -3.88
CA MET A 15 -3.02 5.14 -4.24
C MET A 15 -2.60 5.43 -5.69
N LYS A 16 -3.53 5.39 -6.65
CA LYS A 16 -3.23 5.73 -8.04
C LYS A 16 -2.75 7.18 -8.18
N ALA A 17 -3.45 8.13 -7.57
CA ALA A 17 -3.05 9.53 -7.58
C ALA A 17 -1.66 9.73 -6.93
N SER A 18 -1.38 9.03 -5.83
CA SER A 18 -0.05 9.05 -5.20
C SER A 18 1.01 8.46 -6.14
N LEU A 19 0.74 7.33 -6.79
CA LEU A 19 1.66 6.71 -7.75
C LEU A 19 1.95 7.63 -8.95
N GLU A 20 0.93 8.30 -9.48
CA GLU A 20 1.10 9.30 -10.54
C GLU A 20 1.98 10.47 -10.07
N TYR A 21 1.73 10.97 -8.85
CA TYR A 21 2.58 12.00 -8.25
C TYR A 21 4.04 11.53 -8.10
N PHE A 22 4.26 10.31 -7.60
CA PHE A 22 5.61 9.73 -7.47
C PHE A 22 6.29 9.56 -8.83
N LYS A 23 5.53 9.20 -9.88
CA LYS A 23 6.02 9.11 -11.25
C LYS A 23 6.49 10.47 -11.77
N THR A 24 5.71 11.53 -11.53
CA THR A 24 6.11 12.91 -11.88
C THR A 24 7.34 13.37 -11.09
N ASN A 25 7.53 12.86 -9.87
CA ASN A 25 8.70 13.16 -9.04
C ASN A 25 9.91 12.25 -9.32
N ASN A 26 9.85 11.44 -10.40
CA ASN A 26 10.92 10.52 -10.78
C ASN A 26 11.32 9.52 -9.67
N ALA A 27 10.40 9.18 -8.78
CA ALA A 27 10.67 8.21 -7.71
C ALA A 27 10.98 6.84 -8.32
N SER A 28 12.08 6.22 -7.93
CA SER A 28 12.48 4.89 -8.44
C SER A 28 11.83 3.73 -7.69
N LEU A 29 11.44 3.95 -6.43
CA LEU A 29 10.89 2.92 -5.55
C LEU A 29 9.87 3.53 -4.58
N VAL A 30 8.71 2.88 -4.45
CA VAL A 30 7.71 3.22 -3.43
C VAL A 30 7.69 2.12 -2.38
N ARG A 31 7.94 2.48 -1.13
CA ARG A 31 7.85 1.59 0.04
C ARG A 31 6.61 1.93 0.86
N LEU A 32 5.86 0.92 1.29
CA LEU A 32 4.74 1.06 2.21
C LEU A 32 4.72 -0.03 3.28
N GLU A 33 4.04 0.26 4.38
CA GLU A 33 3.93 -0.61 5.54
C GLU A 33 2.45 -0.81 5.86
N VAL A 34 2.01 -2.06 5.94
CA VAL A 34 0.61 -2.43 6.18
C VAL A 34 0.54 -3.51 7.25
N ARG A 35 -0.51 -3.51 8.07
CA ARG A 35 -0.73 -4.61 9.00
C ARG A 35 -1.01 -5.91 8.23
N PRO A 36 -0.35 -7.03 8.57
CA PRO A 36 -0.58 -8.31 7.90
C PRO A 36 -2.02 -8.79 8.06
N ASP A 37 -2.67 -8.43 9.18
CA ASP A 37 -4.08 -8.71 9.44
C ASP A 37 -5.05 -7.91 8.53
N ASN A 38 -4.58 -6.81 7.93
CA ASN A 38 -5.39 -6.00 7.02
C ASN A 38 -5.38 -6.58 5.60
N ILE A 39 -5.88 -7.80 5.47
CA ILE A 39 -6.04 -8.55 4.21
C ILE A 39 -6.65 -7.72 3.07
N PRO A 40 -7.71 -6.90 3.25
CA PRO A 40 -8.24 -6.11 2.15
C PRO A 40 -7.25 -5.06 1.63
N ALA A 41 -6.47 -4.43 2.50
CA ALA A 41 -5.44 -3.48 2.08
C ALA A 41 -4.29 -4.18 1.33
N VAL A 42 -3.80 -5.32 1.86
CA VAL A 42 -2.76 -6.12 1.20
C VAL A 42 -3.19 -6.54 -0.21
N LYS A 43 -4.44 -6.97 -0.40
CA LYS A 43 -4.98 -7.30 -1.73
C LYS A 43 -4.98 -6.11 -2.69
N VAL A 44 -5.28 -4.90 -2.21
CA VAL A 44 -5.23 -3.68 -3.03
C VAL A 44 -3.79 -3.38 -3.46
N TYR A 45 -2.83 -3.44 -2.53
CA TYR A 45 -1.42 -3.20 -2.84
C TYR A 45 -0.86 -4.24 -3.82
N LYS A 46 -1.15 -5.54 -3.61
CA LYS A 46 -0.77 -6.59 -4.58
C LYS A 46 -1.34 -6.33 -5.97
N LYS A 47 -2.62 -5.92 -6.07
CA LYS A 47 -3.25 -5.55 -7.36
C LYS A 47 -2.62 -4.32 -8.03
N LEU A 48 -2.10 -3.39 -7.24
CA LEU A 48 -1.38 -2.21 -7.74
C LEU A 48 0.06 -2.54 -8.17
N GLY A 49 0.53 -3.77 -7.99
CA GLY A 49 1.87 -4.22 -8.34
C GLY A 49 2.91 -3.95 -7.25
N PHE A 50 2.48 -3.86 -5.99
CA PHE A 50 3.41 -3.92 -4.86
C PHE A 50 3.76 -5.38 -4.54
N VAL A 51 5.02 -5.63 -4.25
CA VAL A 51 5.59 -6.92 -3.84
C VAL A 51 5.95 -6.89 -2.36
N GLU A 52 5.81 -8.02 -1.68
CA GLU A 52 6.18 -8.16 -0.27
C GLU A 52 7.71 -8.29 -0.18
N GLY A 53 8.38 -7.37 0.53
CA GLY A 53 9.84 -7.40 0.65
C GLY A 53 10.34 -7.60 2.07
N GLY A 54 9.43 -7.79 3.04
CA GLY A 54 9.78 -8.16 4.40
C GLY A 54 8.67 -7.89 5.39
N THR A 55 8.92 -8.24 6.64
CA THR A 55 8.07 -7.86 7.78
C THR A 55 8.92 -7.14 8.81
N THR A 56 8.34 -6.13 9.45
CA THR A 56 8.92 -5.47 10.61
C THR A 56 8.02 -5.68 11.81
N ARG A 57 8.59 -5.65 13.01
CA ARG A 57 7.87 -5.87 14.25
C ARG A 57 8.18 -4.75 15.22
N ASP A 58 7.13 -4.14 15.74
CA ASP A 58 7.21 -3.09 16.74
C ASP A 58 6.53 -3.53 18.04
N SER A 59 6.55 -2.70 19.09
CA SER A 59 5.83 -2.96 20.35
C SER A 59 4.33 -3.16 20.14
N GLN A 60 3.77 -2.65 19.04
CA GLN A 60 2.37 -2.85 18.64
C GLN A 60 2.14 -4.04 17.68
N GLY A 61 3.13 -4.92 17.49
CA GLY A 61 3.02 -6.13 16.67
C GLY A 61 3.62 -6.03 15.28
N ASP A 62 3.25 -6.98 14.42
CA ASP A 62 3.85 -7.18 13.11
C ASP A 62 3.28 -6.23 12.04
N TRP A 63 4.14 -5.88 11.09
CA TRP A 63 3.88 -5.04 9.93
C TRP A 63 4.50 -5.70 8.71
N LEU A 64 3.75 -5.73 7.61
CA LEU A 64 4.19 -6.20 6.31
C LEU A 64 4.70 -5.01 5.50
N ILE A 65 5.95 -5.09 5.05
CA ILE A 65 6.58 -4.10 4.20
C ILE A 65 6.39 -4.54 2.75
N MET A 66 5.84 -3.65 1.93
CA MET A 66 5.67 -3.87 0.51
C MET A 66 6.39 -2.78 -0.29
N PHE A 67 6.88 -3.15 -1.46
CA PHE A 67 7.67 -2.31 -2.34
C PHE A 67 7.08 -2.34 -3.74
N LYS A 68 7.15 -1.22 -4.46
CA LYS A 68 6.82 -1.14 -5.88
C LYS A 68 7.91 -0.36 -6.59
N GLU A 69 8.55 -1.02 -7.54
CA GLU A 69 9.46 -0.36 -8.46
C GLU A 69 8.64 0.48 -9.45
N MET A 70 9.13 1.69 -9.70
CA MET A 70 8.50 2.65 -10.61
C MET A 70 9.40 2.75 -11.84
N GLU A 71 8.88 2.26 -12.97
CA GLU A 71 9.54 2.30 -14.28
C GLU A 71 9.21 3.60 -15.04
#